data_AF-A0A0F8ZL33-F1
#
_entry.id   AF-A0A0F8ZL33-F1
#
_cell.length_a   1.000
_cell.length_b   1.000
_cell.length_c   1.000
_cell.angle_alpha   90.00
_cell.angle_beta   90.00
_cell.angle_gamma   90.00
#
_symmetry.space_group_name_H-M   'P 1'
#
loop_
_entity.id
_entity.type
_entity.pdbx_description
1 polymer ?
#
loop_
_entity_poly.entity_id
_entity_poly.type
_entity_poly.pdbx_seq_one_letter_code
_entity_poly.pdbx_strand_id
1 'polypeptide(L)'
;MSIDRSIKDPKHPYTRVSNSFIYDSRLCLKSKALLLFVLSKPDSWIFNYRDVLRFCTDGIKSIRNSIKQLSSFGYLYISQSPNH
;
A
#
# COMPACT_ATOMS: atom_id res chain seq x y z
N MET A 1 -16.73 -5.96 13.44
CA MET A 1 -16.26 -6.30 12.08
C MET A 1 -15.56 -7.64 12.16
N SER A 2 -16.11 -8.67 11.51
CA SER A 2 -15.49 -10.00 11.46
C SER A 2 -14.47 -10.01 10.32
N ILE A 3 -13.25 -10.47 10.59
CA ILE A 3 -12.20 -10.60 9.58
C ILE A 3 -12.25 -12.04 9.06
N ASP A 4 -12.90 -12.25 7.91
CA ASP A 4 -12.85 -13.52 7.19
C ASP A 4 -11.52 -13.64 6.44
N ARG A 5 -10.58 -14.34 7.05
CA ARG A 5 -9.30 -14.71 6.44
C ARG A 5 -9.51 -15.95 5.57
N SER A 6 -9.64 -15.76 4.26
CA SER A 6 -9.56 -16.86 3.29
C SER A 6 -8.23 -17.61 3.46
N ILE A 7 -8.26 -18.94 3.45
CA ILE A 7 -7.08 -19.79 3.57
C ILE A 7 -6.12 -19.44 2.42
N LYS A 8 -4.97 -18.83 2.73
CA LYS A 8 -3.92 -18.53 1.75
C LYS A 8 -3.17 -19.83 1.44
N ASP A 9 -3.07 -20.22 0.16
CA ASP A 9 -2.15 -21.27 -0.27
C ASP A 9 -0.71 -20.79 0.05
N PRO A 10 0.03 -21.43 0.97
CA PRO A 10 1.37 -21.01 1.31
C PRO A 10 2.36 -21.16 0.13
N LYS A 11 2.02 -21.95 -0.89
CA LYS A 11 2.82 -22.07 -2.12
C LYS A 11 2.53 -20.96 -3.13
N HIS A 12 1.34 -20.35 -3.08
CA HIS A 12 0.89 -19.31 -4.01
C HIS A 12 0.09 -18.22 -3.30
N PRO A 13 0.75 -17.36 -2.50
CA PRO A 13 0.05 -16.31 -1.79
C PRO A 13 -0.49 -15.27 -2.79
N TYR A 14 -1.79 -15.00 -2.72
CA TYR A 14 -2.44 -13.92 -3.47
C TYR A 14 -3.12 -12.93 -2.51
N THR A 15 -3.32 -11.70 -2.98
CA THR A 15 -4.00 -10.63 -2.23
C THR A 15 -5.29 -10.29 -2.95
N ARG A 16 -6.42 -10.37 -2.24
CA ARG A 16 -7.71 -9.88 -2.73
C ARG A 16 -7.88 -8.44 -2.27
N VAL A 17 -8.13 -7.55 -3.21
CA VAL A 17 -8.35 -6.11 -2.94
C VAL A 17 -9.61 -5.63 -3.67
N SER A 18 -10.19 -4.53 -3.22
CA SER A 18 -11.31 -3.89 -3.93
C SER A 18 -10.82 -3.29 -5.25
N ASN A 19 -11.58 -3.47 -6.33
CA ASN A 19 -11.24 -2.87 -7.63
C ASN A 19 -11.50 -1.36 -7.69
N SER A 20 -12.14 -0.75 -6.68
CA SER A 20 -12.51 0.67 -6.70
C SER A 20 -11.32 1.60 -6.97
N PHE A 21 -10.17 1.36 -6.33
CA PHE A 21 -8.98 2.19 -6.54
C PHE A 21 -8.33 1.98 -7.91
N ILE A 22 -8.58 0.85 -8.57
CA ILE A 22 -8.06 0.55 -9.91
C ILE A 22 -8.69 1.49 -10.93
N TYR A 23 -9.97 1.80 -10.78
CA TYR A 23 -10.72 2.65 -11.69
C TYR A 23 -10.74 4.13 -11.29
N ASP A 24 -10.15 4.50 -10.15
CA ASP A 24 -10.02 5.90 -9.75
C ASP A 24 -9.02 6.62 -10.68
N SER A 25 -9.52 7.59 -11.46
CA SER A 25 -8.74 8.38 -12.41
C SER A 25 -7.84 9.42 -11.73
N ARG A 26 -8.08 9.73 -10.45
CA ARG A 26 -7.26 10.67 -9.67
C ARG A 26 -5.92 10.07 -9.27
N LEU A 27 -5.83 8.74 -9.26
CA LEU A 27 -4.61 8.01 -8.91
C LEU A 27 -3.78 7.69 -10.15
N CYS A 28 -2.48 8.01 -10.09
CA CYS A 28 -1.55 7.51 -11.08
C CYS A 28 -1.28 6.01 -10.88
N LEU A 29 -0.80 5.32 -11.92
CA LEU A 29 -0.50 3.89 -11.86
C LEU A 29 0.50 3.53 -10.76
N LYS A 30 1.48 4.40 -10.49
CA LYS A 30 2.45 4.21 -9.40
C LYS A 30 1.79 4.23 -8.02
N SER A 31 0.86 5.16 -7.80
CA SER A 31 0.08 5.21 -6.56
C SER A 31 -0.81 3.98 -6.39
N LYS A 32 -1.43 3.50 -7.47
CA LYS A 32 -2.21 2.25 -7.45
C LYS A 32 -1.34 1.04 -7.10
N ALA A 33 -0.16 0.93 -7.72
CA ALA A 33 0.80 -0.13 -7.43
C ALA A 33 1.30 -0.08 -5.98
N LEU A 34 1.60 1.12 -5.45
CA LEU A 34 2.01 1.29 -4.07
C LEU A 34 0.90 0.92 -3.10
N LEU A 35 -0.34 1.34 -3.36
CA LEU A 35 -1.49 0.96 -2.54
C LEU A 35 -1.70 -0.56 -2.52
N LEU A 36 -1.63 -1.21 -3.68
CA LEU A 36 -1.70 -2.67 -3.76
C LEU A 36 -0.57 -3.34 -2.96
N PHE A 37 0.65 -2.83 -3.04
CA PHE A 37 1.77 -3.33 -2.25
C PHE A 37 1.49 -3.23 -0.75
N VAL A 38 1.00 -2.08 -0.28
CA VAL A 38 0.62 -1.88 1.13
C VAL A 38 -0.49 -2.85 1.55
N LEU A 39 -1.54 -3.01 0.74
CA LEU A 39 -2.67 -3.93 1.02
C LEU A 39 -2.27 -5.41 1.03
N SER A 40 -1.16 -5.77 0.37
CA SER A 40 -0.63 -7.14 0.40
C SER A 40 0.07 -7.50 1.72
N LYS A 41 0.42 -6.50 2.53
CA LYS A 41 1.15 -6.70 3.78
C LYS A 41 0.19 -7.03 4.93
N PRO A 42 0.68 -7.68 6.00
CA PRO A 42 -0.09 -7.90 7.22
C PRO A 42 -0.51 -6.58 7.88
N ASP A 43 -1.61 -6.57 8.63
CA ASP A 43 -2.14 -5.39 9.31
C ASP A 43 -1.15 -4.75 10.31
N SER A 44 -0.24 -5.55 10.89
CA SER A 44 0.81 -5.09 11.80
C SER A 44 2.04 -4.52 11.09
N TRP A 45 2.02 -4.45 9.75
CA TRP A 45 3.18 -3.99 9.00
C TRP A 45 3.35 -2.47 9.10
N ILE A 46 4.55 -2.06 9.51
CA ILE A 46 4.94 -0.66 9.59
C ILE A 46 5.57 -0.26 8.25
N PHE A 47 5.01 0.79 7.65
CA PHE A 47 5.52 1.29 6.37
C PHE A 47 6.94 1.85 6.51
N ASN A 48 7.88 1.31 5.74
CA ASN A 48 9.26 1.80 5.66
C ASN A 48 9.65 2.07 4.20
N TYR A 49 10.09 3.30 3.93
CA TYR A 49 10.54 3.70 2.59
C TYR A 49 11.67 2.82 2.05
N ARG A 50 12.60 2.38 2.90
CA ARG A 50 13.72 1.51 2.48
C ARG A 50 13.24 0.16 2.01
N ASP A 51 12.23 -0.40 2.67
CA ASP A 51 11.66 -1.69 2.27
C ASP A 51 10.96 -1.58 0.92
N VAL A 52 10.18 -0.53 0.70
CA VAL A 52 9.53 -0.31 -0.61
C VAL A 52 10.57 -0.15 -1.72
N LEU A 53 11.64 0.62 -1.47
CA LEU A 53 12.73 0.82 -2.43
C LEU A 53 13.46 -0.48 -2.80
N ARG A 54 13.37 -1.55 -2.00
CA ARG A 54 13.93 -2.86 -2.37
C ARG A 54 13.09 -3.62 -3.39
N PHE A 55 11.82 -3.27 -3.54
CA PHE A 55 10.88 -3.94 -4.45
C PHE A 55 10.58 -3.15 -5.72
N CYS A 56 11.21 -1.98 -5.93
CA CYS A 56 11.00 -1.16 -7.12
C CYS A 56 12.28 -0.42 -7.53
N THR A 57 12.39 -0.10 -8.82
CA THR A 57 13.45 0.76 -9.36
C THR A 57 13.14 2.26 -9.23
N ASP A 58 11.95 2.60 -8.73
CA ASP A 58 11.51 3.97 -8.49
C ASP A 58 12.37 4.67 -7.43
N GLY A 59 12.70 5.94 -7.67
CA GLY A 59 13.39 6.78 -6.70
C GLY A 59 12.51 7.19 -5.52
N ILE A 60 13.13 7.52 -4.38
CA ILE A 60 12.42 7.89 -3.15
C ILE A 60 11.45 9.07 -3.31
N LYS A 61 11.77 10.04 -4.19
CA LYS A 61 10.89 11.16 -4.52
C LYS A 61 9.58 10.69 -5.16
N SER A 62 9.66 9.71 -6.06
CA SER A 62 8.51 9.07 -6.72
C SER A 62 7.59 8.45 -5.68
N ILE A 63 8.14 7.64 -4.77
CA ILE A 63 7.39 6.99 -3.69
C ILE A 63 6.71 8.02 -2.77
N ARG A 64 7.45 9.06 -2.35
CA ARG A 64 6.89 10.14 -1.51
C ARG A 64 5.71 10.85 -2.18
N ASN A 65 5.82 11.13 -3.48
CA ASN A 65 4.73 11.72 -4.24
C ASN A 65 3.50 10.80 -4.29
N SER A 66 3.71 9.50 -4.51
CA SER A 66 2.62 8.51 -4.48
C SER A 66 1.93 8.45 -3.12
N ILE A 67 2.69 8.41 -2.02
CA ILE A 67 2.13 8.44 -0.66
C ILE A 67 1.32 9.72 -0.43
N LYS A 68 1.87 10.88 -0.81
CA LYS A 68 1.17 12.16 -0.68
C LYS A 68 -0.15 12.13 -1.46
N GLN A 69 -0.14 11.64 -2.70
CA GLN A 69 -1.35 11.53 -3.52
C GLN A 69 -2.39 10.60 -2.87
N LEU A 70 -1.97 9.43 -2.40
CA LEU A 70 -2.85 8.48 -1.71
C LEU A 70 -3.45 9.08 -0.44
N SER A 71 -2.67 9.83 0.34
CA SER A 71 -3.17 10.52 1.53
C SER A 71 -4.15 11.63 1.18
N SER A 72 -3.85 12.44 0.16
CA SER A 72 -4.75 13.53 -0.29
C SER A 72 -6.11 13.03 -0.77
N PHE A 73 -6.19 11.81 -1.31
CA PHE A 73 -7.45 11.20 -1.75
C PHE A 73 -8.07 10.22 -0.75
N GLY A 74 -7.53 10.16 0.48
CA GLY A 74 -8.11 9.38 1.57
C GLY A 74 -7.85 7.87 1.52
N TYR A 75 -6.91 7.41 0.70
CA TYR A 75 -6.54 5.99 0.62
C TYR A 75 -5.56 5.56 1.71
N LEU A 76 -4.78 6.49 2.26
CA LEU A 76 -3.83 6.22 3.33
C LEU A 76 -3.92 7.29 4.41
N TYR A 77 -3.82 6.86 5.66
CA TYR A 77 -3.61 7.74 6.80
C TYR A 77 -2.20 7.50 7.35
N ILE A 78 -1.43 8.57 7.49
CA ILE A 78 -0.06 8.50 8.02
C ILE A 78 -0.13 8.92 9.48
N SER A 79 -0.13 7.94 10.39
CA SER A 79 0.14 8.19 11.80
C SER A 79 1.64 8.15 12.03
N GLN A 80 2.26 9.31 12.25
CA GLN A 80 3.59 9.34 12.82
C GLN A 80 3.43 9.06 14.31
N SER A 81 3.84 7.88 14.78
CA SER A 81 4.01 7.70 16.21
C SER A 81 5.10 8.67 16.65
N PRO A 82 4.87 9.54 17.64
CA PRO A 82 5.95 10.30 18.25
C PRO A 82 6.99 9.28 18.72
N ASN A 83 8.22 9.38 18.22
CA ASN A 83 9.33 8.61 18.77
C ASN A 83 9.42 8.96 20.26
N HIS A 84 9.28 7.96 21.13
CA HIS A 84 9.64 8.07 22.54
C HIS A 84 11.09 7.63 22.72
#